data_AF-A0A2N8ZNL5-F1
#
_entry.id   AF-A0A2N8ZNL5-F1
#
_cell.length_a   1.000
_cell.length_b   1.000
_cell.length_c   1.000
_cell.angle_alpha   90.00
_cell.angle_beta   90.00
_cell.angle_gamma   90.00
#
_symmetry.space_group_name_H-M   'P 1'
#
loop_
_entity.id
_entity.type
_entity.pdbx_description
1 polymer ?
#
loop_
_entity_poly.entity_id
_entity_poly.type
_entity_poly.pdbx_seq_one_letter_code
_entity_poly.pdbx_strand_id
1 'polypeptide(L)'
;MILYFHTVLRVALEALIMRVEMMVQKDKLPKNGLSLITVELEKRLHGIFPDAKVRVRAGTSNRLDIYAHKDKKTLANNIVEQAFNEADEWLFSES
;
A
#
# COMPACT_ATOMS: atom_id res chain seq x y z
N MET A 1 -7.46 22.10 28.06
CA MET A 1 -8.21 22.31 26.79
C MET A 1 -7.30 22.28 25.56
N ILE A 2 -6.13 22.95 25.57
CA ILE A 2 -5.15 22.95 24.47
C ILE A 2 -4.62 21.54 24.12
N LEU A 3 -4.34 20.71 25.14
CA LEU A 3 -3.84 19.34 24.95
C LEU A 3 -4.86 18.43 24.25
N TYR A 4 -6.16 18.61 24.54
CA TYR A 4 -7.23 17.84 23.91
C TYR A 4 -7.38 18.20 22.43
N PHE A 5 -7.32 19.49 22.10
CA PHE A 5 -7.38 19.96 20.71
C PHE A 5 -6.19 19.45 19.88
N HIS A 6 -4.98 19.47 20.44
CA HIS A 6 -3.80 18.93 19.79
C HIS A 6 -3.91 17.42 19.52
N THR A 7 -4.37 16.64 20.51
CA THR A 7 -4.56 15.20 20.36
C THR A 7 -5.65 14.88 19.33
N VAL A 8 -6.79 15.57 19.37
CA VAL A 8 -7.89 15.36 18.41
C VAL A 8 -7.47 15.74 16.99
N LEU A 9 -6.76 16.86 16.81
CA LEU A 9 -6.25 17.27 15.51
C LEU A 9 -5.23 16.26 14.96
N ARG A 10 -4.35 15.74 15.82
CA ARG A 10 -3.37 14.71 15.43
C ARG A 10 -4.06 13.41 15.00
N VAL A 11 -5.04 12.92 15.78
CA VAL A 11 -5.82 11.72 15.42
C VAL A 11 -6.61 11.94 14.14
N ALA A 12 -7.20 13.12 13.94
CA ALA A 12 -7.90 13.47 12.71
C ALA A 12 -6.95 13.54 11.50
N LEU A 13 -5.74 14.07 11.68
CA LEU A 13 -4.71 14.11 10.64
C LEU A 13 -4.23 12.70 10.28
N GLU A 14 -4.03 11.82 11.27
CA GLU A 14 -3.68 10.42 11.06
C GLU A 14 -4.80 9.64 10.35
N ALA A 15 -6.07 10.00 10.58
CA ALA A 15 -7.22 9.44 9.87
C ALA A 15 -7.32 9.89 8.39
N LEU A 16 -6.63 10.97 8.00
CA LEU A 16 -6.54 11.42 6.60
C LEU A 16 -5.48 10.66 5.79
N ILE A 17 -4.59 9.92 6.47
CA ILE A 17 -3.49 9.19 5.84
C ILE A 17 -4.03 7.91 5.21
N MET A 18 -3.80 7.75 3.90
CA MET A 18 -4.11 6.52 3.19
C MET A 18 -3.23 5.38 3.71
N ARG A 19 -3.84 4.22 4.00
CA ARG A 19 -3.11 3.01 4.35
C ARG A 19 -3.48 1.87 3.42
N VAL A 20 -2.46 1.20 2.87
CA VAL A 20 -2.59 0.03 2.01
C VAL A 20 -1.95 -1.16 2.73
N GLU A 21 -2.76 -2.17 3.02
CA GLU A 21 -2.31 -3.42 3.62
C GLU A 21 -2.52 -4.57 2.64
N MET A 22 -1.47 -5.36 2.43
CA MET A 22 -1.49 -6.46 1.49
C MET A 22 -0.95 -7.74 2.12
N MET A 23 -1.67 -8.84 1.91
CA MET A 23 -1.20 -10.20 2.16
C MET A 23 -1.00 -10.91 0.83
N VAL A 24 0.11 -11.61 0.70
CA VAL A 24 0.45 -12.40 -0.50
C VAL A 24 0.97 -13.77 -0.12
N GLN A 25 0.61 -14.76 -0.93
CA GLN A 25 1.14 -16.12 -0.88
C GLN A 25 2.62 -16.12 -1.30
N LYS A 26 3.49 -16.48 -0.36
CA LYS A 26 4.96 -16.42 -0.55
C LYS A 26 5.48 -17.49 -1.52
N ASP A 27 4.81 -18.63 -1.63
CA ASP A 27 5.18 -19.75 -2.50
C ASP A 27 5.21 -19.38 -3.98
N LYS A 28 4.47 -18.34 -4.38
CA LYS A 28 4.41 -17.85 -5.76
C LYS A 28 5.33 -16.66 -6.03
N LEU A 29 6.18 -16.29 -5.08
CA LEU A 29 7.02 -15.11 -5.16
C LEU A 29 8.51 -15.47 -5.29
N PRO A 30 9.31 -14.64 -5.99
CA PRO A 30 10.75 -14.79 -6.04
C PRO A 30 11.37 -14.53 -4.66
N LYS A 31 12.68 -14.81 -4.53
CA LYS A 31 13.42 -14.81 -3.26
C LYS A 31 13.32 -13.50 -2.45
N ASN A 32 12.97 -12.38 -3.10
CA ASN A 32 12.74 -11.06 -2.49
C ASN A 32 11.36 -10.45 -2.82
N GLY A 33 10.38 -11.24 -3.25
CA GLY A 33 9.13 -10.73 -3.82
C GLY A 33 8.33 -9.81 -2.89
N LEU A 34 8.32 -10.06 -1.56
CA LEU A 34 7.65 -9.16 -0.62
C LEU A 34 8.24 -7.74 -0.62
N SER A 35 9.58 -7.66 -0.65
CA SER A 35 10.28 -6.38 -0.68
C SER A 35 10.07 -5.68 -2.02
N LEU A 36 10.13 -6.42 -3.13
CA LEU A 36 9.89 -5.88 -4.47
C LEU A 36 8.48 -5.30 -4.60
N ILE A 37 7.45 -6.04 -4.15
CA ILE A 37 6.07 -5.55 -4.11
C ILE A 37 5.97 -4.29 -3.24
N THR A 38 6.63 -4.26 -2.08
CA THR A 38 6.61 -3.09 -1.20
C THR A 38 7.18 -1.87 -1.89
N VAL A 39 8.38 -1.99 -2.48
CA VAL A 39 9.07 -0.88 -3.16
C VAL A 39 8.25 -0.37 -4.36
N GLU A 40 7.69 -1.27 -5.17
CA GLU A 40 6.93 -0.86 -6.35
C GLU A 40 5.60 -0.17 -5.97
N LEU A 41 4.89 -0.70 -4.96
CA LEU A 41 3.67 -0.07 -4.47
C LEU A 41 3.95 1.29 -3.81
N GLU A 42 5.03 1.41 -3.02
CA GLU A 42 5.46 2.70 -2.45
C GLU A 42 5.77 3.69 -3.57
N LYS A 43 6.59 3.31 -4.55
CA LYS A 43 6.95 4.16 -5.70
C LYS A 43 5.71 4.72 -6.42
N ARG A 44 4.74 3.86 -6.77
CA ARG A 44 3.54 4.30 -7.50
C ARG A 44 2.56 5.07 -6.62
N LEU A 45 2.31 4.61 -5.40
CA LEU A 45 1.37 5.26 -4.50
C LEU A 45 1.91 6.61 -4.00
N HIS A 46 3.19 6.73 -3.68
CA HIS A 46 3.80 7.99 -3.24
C HIS A 46 3.87 9.05 -4.35
N GLY A 47 3.87 8.64 -5.62
CA GLY A 47 3.75 9.55 -6.74
C GLY A 47 2.44 10.37 -6.73
N ILE A 48 1.36 9.85 -6.13
CA ILE A 48 0.06 10.52 -6.04
C ILE A 48 -0.31 10.88 -4.60
N PHE A 49 0.06 10.02 -3.65
CA PHE A 49 -0.25 10.10 -2.23
C PHE A 49 1.06 10.02 -1.43
N PRO A 50 1.81 11.13 -1.29
CA PRO A 50 3.13 11.13 -0.66
C PRO A 50 3.18 10.53 0.74
N ASP A 51 2.10 10.67 1.51
CA ASP A 51 2.01 10.18 2.89
C ASP A 51 1.44 8.75 3.01
N ALA A 52 1.17 8.07 1.90
CA ALA A 52 0.55 6.74 1.93
C ALA A 52 1.44 5.73 2.66
N LYS A 53 0.83 4.96 3.57
CA LYS A 53 1.54 3.89 4.29
C LYS A 53 1.26 2.55 3.62
N VAL A 54 2.30 1.88 3.14
CA VAL A 54 2.20 0.56 2.51
C VAL A 54 2.75 -0.50 3.46
N ARG A 55 2.02 -1.61 3.60
CA ARG A 55 2.46 -2.77 4.37
C ARG A 55 2.16 -4.04 3.61
N VAL A 56 3.20 -4.77 3.21
CA VAL A 56 3.08 -6.08 2.57
C VAL A 56 3.57 -7.15 3.53
N ARG A 57 2.82 -8.25 3.67
CA ARG A 57 3.21 -9.40 4.49
C ARG A 57 2.90 -10.72 3.77
N ALA A 58 3.68 -11.76 4.10
CA ALA A 58 3.32 -13.11 3.70
C ALA A 58 2.05 -13.56 4.42
N GLY A 59 1.18 -14.28 3.71
CA GLY A 59 -0.02 -14.90 4.26
C GLY A 59 -0.34 -16.22 3.58
N THR A 60 -1.41 -16.87 4.03
CA THR A 60 -1.95 -18.09 3.42
C THR A 60 -2.86 -17.82 2.22
N SER A 61 -3.24 -16.55 2.00
CA SER A 61 -4.07 -16.10 0.89
C SER A 61 -3.66 -14.71 0.42
N ASN A 62 -4.10 -14.36 -0.79
CA ASN A 62 -3.90 -13.02 -1.34
C ASN A 62 -5.04 -12.10 -0.88
N ARG A 63 -4.72 -10.96 -0.29
CA ARG A 63 -5.71 -9.99 0.19
C ARG A 63 -5.15 -8.57 0.09
N LEU A 64 -5.98 -7.63 -0.34
CA LEU A 64 -5.69 -6.20 -0.40
C LEU A 64 -6.75 -5.43 0.39
N ASP A 65 -6.32 -4.65 1.37
CA ASP A 65 -7.17 -3.75 2.14
C ASP A 65 -6.65 -2.31 1.98
N ILE A 66 -7.48 -1.41 1.43
CA ILE A 66 -7.18 0.01 1.30
C ILE A 66 -8.09 0.82 2.21
N TYR A 67 -7.47 1.54 3.15
CA TYR A 67 -8.09 2.47 4.08
C TYR A 67 -7.89 3.89 3.57
N ALA A 68 -8.92 4.46 2.94
CA ALA A 68 -8.94 5.82 2.43
C ALA A 68 -10.37 6.32 2.22
N HIS A 69 -10.54 7.62 1.98
CA HIS A 69 -11.80 8.19 1.49
C HIS A 69 -12.20 7.54 0.15
N LYS A 70 -13.51 7.48 -0.15
CA LYS A 70 -14.06 6.75 -1.30
C LYS A 70 -13.34 7.05 -2.62
N ASP A 71 -13.14 8.32 -2.95
CA ASP A 71 -12.53 8.71 -4.23
C ASP A 71 -11.05 8.33 -4.29
N LYS A 72 -10.32 8.54 -3.18
CA LYS A 72 -8.91 8.15 -3.06
C LYS A 72 -8.74 6.63 -3.11
N LYS A 73 -9.69 5.87 -2.54
CA LYS A 73 -9.69 4.41 -2.54
C LYS A 73 -9.83 3.84 -3.95
N THR A 74 -10.73 4.39 -4.77
CA THR A 74 -10.87 3.98 -6.18
C THR A 74 -9.59 4.24 -6.95
N LEU A 75 -8.98 5.42 -6.80
CA LEU A 75 -7.72 5.73 -7.47
C LEU A 75 -6.57 4.81 -7.03
N ALA A 76 -6.43 4.58 -5.72
CA ALA A 76 -5.42 3.67 -5.18
C ALA A 76 -5.60 2.22 -5.65
N ASN A 77 -6.84 1.72 -5.73
CA ASN A 77 -7.13 0.40 -6.29
C ASN A 77 -6.63 0.29 -7.74
N ASN A 78 -6.94 1.29 -8.58
CA ASN A 78 -6.52 1.28 -9.98
C ASN A 78 -4.98 1.27 -10.12
N ILE A 79 -4.27 2.02 -9.27
CA ILE A 79 -2.79 2.03 -9.25
C ILE A 79 -2.25 0.65 -8.89
N VAL A 80 -2.79 0.03 -7.85
CA VAL A 80 -2.37 -1.30 -7.41
C VAL A 80 -2.67 -2.33 -8.50
N GLU A 81 -3.86 -2.29 -9.10
CA GLU A 81 -4.25 -3.20 -10.18
C GLU A 81 -3.30 -3.08 -11.39
N GLN A 82 -2.99 -1.86 -11.83
CA GLN A 82 -2.01 -1.63 -12.90
C GLN A 82 -0.63 -2.18 -12.54
N ALA A 83 -0.16 -1.97 -11.30
CA ALA A 83 1.11 -2.54 -10.85
C ALA A 83 1.12 -4.07 -10.96
N PHE A 84 0.04 -4.73 -10.56
CA PHE A 84 -0.06 -6.18 -10.62
C PHE A 84 -0.22 -6.72 -12.05
N ASN A 85 -0.87 -5.98 -12.94
CA ASN A 85 -0.96 -6.35 -14.36
C ASN A 85 0.42 -6.33 -15.04
N GLU A 86 1.33 -5.48 -14.55
CA GLU A 86 2.70 -5.35 -15.03
C GLU A 86 3.69 -6.20 -14.20
N ALA A 87 3.21 -7.06 -13.30
CA ALA A 87 4.06 -7.80 -12.36
C ALA A 87 5.13 -8.65 -13.04
N ASP A 88 4.85 -9.21 -14.22
CA ASP A 88 5.83 -10.01 -14.95
C ASP A 88 7.07 -9.20 -15.35
N GLU A 89 6.94 -7.88 -15.54
CA GLU A 89 8.04 -7.00 -15.96
C GLU A 89 8.93 -6.54 -14.81
N TRP A 90 8.37 -6.27 -13.62
CA TRP A 90 9.13 -5.70 -12.49
C TRP A 90 9.38 -6.70 -11.35
N LEU A 91 8.55 -7.74 -11.19
CA LEU A 91 8.68 -8.67 -10.07
C LEU A 91 9.79 -9.71 -10.30
N PHE A 92 10.07 -10.05 -11.55
CA PHE A 92 11.05 -11.08 -11.94
C PHE A 92 12.29 -10.52 -12.67
N SER A 93 12.40 -9.19 -12.81
CA SER A 93 13.49 -8.56 -13.57
C SER A 93 14.88 -8.77 -12.96
N GLU A 94 14.98 -8.95 -11.64
CA GLU A 94 16.24 -9.12 -10.90
C GLU A 94 16.44 -10.55 -10.32
N SER A 95 15.70 -11.54 -10.82
CA SER A 95 15.77 -12.94 -10.34
C SER A 95 16.44 -13.91 -11.30
#